data_AF-A0A7V5UKA3-F1
#
_entry.id   AF-A0A7V5UKA3-F1
#
_cell.length_a   1.000
_cell.length_b   1.000
_cell.length_c   1.000
_cell.angle_alpha   90.00
_cell.angle_beta   90.00
_cell.angle_gamma   90.00
#
_symmetry.space_group_name_H-M   'P 1'
#
loop_
_entity.id
_entity.type
_entity.pdbx_description
1 polymer ?
#
loop_
_entity_poly.entity_id
_entity_poly.type
_entity_poly.pdbx_seq_one_letter_code
_entity_poly.pdbx_strand_id
1 'polypeptide(L)'
;MPDSATKAVDLIIGRSLITAEAIAQELRERLAEELAIRWDLLTEAELLAAARDILEEIEPILAKQLQATDLAAWISGFDEVAKQTPEWVLDMLSSSGAPRPPGPPRLLIPGVGEPEEPILRFPLIDKAVESLSKKGILTREQFDQVSDAARLRAFTVSGELTEDAIAGIRDVLTETIREGASLGSFADKFEQQLEDVVLPPGRLETIYRTNVQAAYRDGFEALASDPIVSDVFPYQEYHAIHDGRVRAEHLKLETLGLNGTNVYRRDDPMWDYFTPPWDFNCRCGVNLLTVEAAASRGVQEAKQWLESGEPPSEPEWRLAHIPFRPPEGFTSGRTSGLVSGVV
;
A
#
# COMPACT_ATOMS: atom_id res chain seq x y z
N MET A 1 -15.66 -34.14 -7.13
CA MET A 1 -16.08 -33.23 -8.21
C MET A 1 -15.54 -31.85 -7.87
N PRO A 2 -14.99 -31.06 -8.80
CA PRO A 2 -14.49 -29.73 -8.46
C PRO A 2 -15.65 -28.91 -7.91
N ASP A 3 -15.39 -28.23 -6.80
CA ASP A 3 -16.35 -27.41 -6.06
C ASP A 3 -16.96 -26.34 -6.99
N SER A 4 -18.27 -26.13 -6.90
CA SER A 4 -18.98 -25.18 -7.76
C SER A 4 -18.44 -23.75 -7.60
N ALA A 5 -17.95 -23.43 -6.40
CA ALA A 5 -17.31 -22.15 -6.11
C ALA A 5 -16.01 -21.96 -6.92
N THR A 6 -15.17 -23.00 -7.03
CA THR A 6 -13.91 -22.93 -7.79
C THR A 6 -14.17 -22.69 -9.28
N LYS A 7 -15.19 -23.34 -9.87
CA LYS A 7 -15.55 -23.14 -11.28
C LYS A 7 -16.10 -21.74 -11.59
N ALA A 8 -16.85 -21.16 -10.65
CA ALA A 8 -17.37 -19.80 -10.78
C ALA A 8 -16.24 -18.77 -10.72
N VAL A 9 -15.33 -18.92 -9.76
CA VAL A 9 -14.14 -18.06 -9.62
C VAL A 9 -13.23 -18.19 -10.84
N ASP A 10 -13.01 -19.40 -11.37
CA ASP A 10 -12.24 -19.62 -12.59
C ASP A 10 -12.88 -18.99 -13.83
N LEU A 11 -14.22 -18.93 -13.91
CA LEU A 11 -14.94 -18.30 -15.00
C LEU A 11 -14.86 -16.76 -14.94
N ILE A 12 -14.99 -16.20 -13.73
CA ILE A 12 -14.90 -14.76 -13.46
C ILE A 12 -13.47 -14.26 -13.71
N ILE A 13 -12.49 -14.86 -13.04
CA ILE A 13 -11.08 -14.47 -13.11
C ILE A 13 -10.48 -14.88 -14.46
N GLY A 14 -10.60 -16.17 -14.83
CA GLY A 14 -9.82 -16.75 -15.91
C GLY A 14 -10.28 -16.37 -17.31
N ARG A 15 -11.58 -16.14 -17.53
CA ARG A 15 -12.12 -15.93 -18.89
C ARG A 15 -12.56 -14.50 -19.16
N SER A 16 -12.97 -13.76 -18.13
CA SER A 16 -13.59 -12.45 -18.31
C SER A 16 -12.65 -11.33 -17.89
N LEU A 17 -12.04 -11.44 -16.70
CA LEU A 17 -11.11 -10.43 -16.18
C LEU A 17 -9.76 -10.41 -16.94
N ILE A 18 -9.17 -11.59 -17.21
CA ILE A 18 -7.95 -11.69 -18.04
C ILE A 18 -8.19 -11.16 -19.45
N THR A 19 -9.37 -11.43 -20.03
CA THR A 19 -9.73 -10.92 -21.36
C THR A 19 -9.94 -9.40 -21.35
N ALA A 20 -10.57 -8.86 -20.29
CA ALA A 20 -10.70 -7.42 -20.12
C ALA A 20 -9.34 -6.73 -19.96
N GLU A 21 -8.40 -7.32 -19.21
CA GLU A 21 -7.04 -6.78 -19.08
C GLU A 21 -6.28 -6.84 -20.40
N ALA A 22 -6.40 -7.94 -21.16
CA ALA A 22 -5.79 -8.03 -22.49
C ALA A 22 -6.35 -6.96 -23.45
N ILE A 23 -7.66 -6.67 -23.39
CA ILE A 23 -8.29 -5.61 -24.19
C ILE A 23 -7.82 -4.22 -23.71
N ALA A 24 -7.69 -4.02 -22.39
CA ALA A 24 -7.18 -2.77 -21.83
C ALA A 24 -5.71 -2.53 -22.18
N GLN A 25 -4.90 -3.58 -22.21
CA GLN A 25 -3.51 -3.54 -22.64
C GLN A 25 -3.39 -3.19 -24.13
N GLU A 26 -4.18 -3.83 -24.99
CA GLU A 26 -4.28 -3.50 -26.42
C GLU A 26 -4.68 -2.03 -26.63
N LEU A 27 -5.63 -1.52 -25.84
CA LEU A 27 -6.00 -0.09 -25.88
C LEU A 27 -4.81 0.81 -25.53
N ARG A 28 -4.06 0.49 -24.46
CA ARG A 28 -2.89 1.27 -24.05
C ARG A 28 -1.80 1.24 -25.12
N GLU A 29 -1.53 0.07 -25.70
CA GLU A 29 -0.52 -0.10 -26.76
C GLU A 29 -0.92 0.67 -28.02
N ARG A 30 -2.16 0.55 -28.48
CA ARG A 30 -2.65 1.29 -29.65
C ARG A 30 -2.65 2.80 -29.44
N LEU A 31 -3.04 3.27 -28.25
CA LEU A 31 -2.94 4.69 -27.90
C LEU A 31 -1.49 5.16 -27.87
N ALA A 32 -0.59 4.38 -27.26
CA ALA A 32 0.83 4.71 -27.20
C ALA A 32 1.45 4.76 -28.60
N GLU A 33 1.18 3.78 -29.46
CA GLU A 33 1.68 3.75 -30.84
C GLU A 33 1.14 4.92 -31.67
N GLU A 34 -0.18 5.13 -31.68
CA GLU A 34 -0.78 6.19 -32.51
C GLU A 34 -0.42 7.60 -32.01
N LEU A 35 -0.33 7.80 -30.70
CA LEU A 35 0.06 9.09 -30.14
C LEU A 35 1.57 9.32 -30.29
N ALA A 36 2.43 8.34 -29.99
CA ALA A 36 3.88 8.52 -30.07
C ALA A 36 4.38 8.77 -31.50
N ILE A 37 3.79 8.11 -32.50
CA ILE A 37 4.19 8.28 -33.92
C ILE A 37 3.79 9.68 -34.44
N ARG A 38 2.68 10.24 -33.95
CA ARG A 38 2.06 11.43 -34.55
C ARG A 38 2.09 12.68 -33.66
N TRP A 39 2.66 12.60 -32.47
CA TRP A 39 2.65 13.70 -31.49
C TRP A 39 3.29 15.00 -32.04
N ASP A 40 4.33 14.88 -32.87
CA ASP A 40 5.02 16.01 -33.51
C ASP A 40 4.36 16.48 -34.82
N LEU A 41 3.41 15.69 -35.35
CA LEU A 41 2.81 15.88 -36.68
C LEU A 41 1.38 16.40 -36.65
N LEU A 42 0.70 16.27 -35.51
CA LEU A 42 -0.72 16.60 -35.34
C LEU A 42 -0.92 17.70 -34.30
N THR A 43 -1.98 18.48 -34.48
CA THR A 43 -2.44 19.42 -33.45
C THR A 43 -3.06 18.68 -32.26
N GLU A 44 -3.13 19.33 -31.10
CA GLU A 44 -3.76 18.77 -29.90
C GLU A 44 -5.20 18.28 -30.15
N ALA A 45 -5.97 19.02 -30.95
CA ALA A 45 -7.33 18.63 -31.32
C ALA A 45 -7.38 17.35 -32.17
N GLU A 46 -6.41 17.17 -33.06
CA GLU A 46 -6.31 15.98 -33.92
C GLU A 46 -5.81 14.77 -33.14
N LEU A 47 -4.89 14.97 -32.18
CA LEU A 47 -4.46 13.91 -31.24
C LEU A 47 -5.62 13.44 -30.35
N LEU A 48 -6.41 14.37 -29.82
CA LEU A 48 -7.60 14.05 -29.03
C LEU A 48 -8.67 13.33 -29.86
N ALA A 49 -8.86 13.71 -31.13
CA ALA A 49 -9.76 13.01 -32.04
C ALA A 49 -9.30 11.57 -32.30
N ALA A 50 -8.01 11.39 -32.61
CA ALA A 50 -7.44 10.05 -32.83
C ALA A 50 -7.55 9.16 -31.59
N ALA A 51 -7.28 9.69 -30.40
CA ALA A 51 -7.45 8.97 -29.14
C ALA A 51 -8.93 8.59 -28.91
N ARG A 52 -9.87 9.49 -29.23
CA ARG A 52 -11.30 9.23 -29.13
C ARG A 52 -11.76 8.13 -30.09
N ASP A 53 -11.29 8.13 -31.33
CA ASP A 53 -11.64 7.10 -32.31
C ASP A 53 -11.22 5.70 -31.84
N ILE A 54 -10.02 5.58 -31.27
CA ILE A 54 -9.53 4.31 -30.69
C ILE A 54 -10.39 3.89 -29.50
N LEU A 55 -10.76 4.83 -28.64
CA LEU A 55 -11.65 4.56 -27.49
C LEU A 55 -13.04 4.12 -27.95
N GLU A 56 -13.63 4.78 -28.94
CA GLU A 56 -14.96 4.42 -29.48
C GLU A 56 -14.98 3.02 -30.10
N GLU A 57 -13.85 2.55 -30.64
CA GLU A 57 -13.72 1.19 -31.18
C GLU A 57 -13.65 0.12 -30.08
N ILE A 58 -12.87 0.39 -29.01
CA ILE A 58 -12.53 -0.63 -28.00
C ILE A 58 -13.54 -0.63 -26.83
N GLU A 59 -14.10 0.54 -26.48
CA GLU A 59 -15.05 0.70 -25.37
C GLU A 59 -16.19 -0.33 -25.41
N PRO A 60 -16.90 -0.58 -26.53
CA PRO A 60 -18.01 -1.51 -26.55
C PRO A 60 -17.59 -2.96 -26.23
N ILE A 61 -16.39 -3.34 -26.64
CA ILE A 61 -15.84 -4.69 -26.43
C ILE A 61 -15.47 -4.85 -24.96
N LEU A 62 -14.77 -3.87 -24.39
CA LEU A 62 -14.39 -3.85 -22.98
C LEU A 62 -15.62 -3.83 -22.07
N ALA A 63 -16.58 -2.94 -22.36
CA ALA A 63 -17.82 -2.81 -21.61
C ALA A 63 -18.61 -4.13 -21.60
N LYS A 64 -18.67 -4.83 -22.74
CA LYS A 64 -19.35 -6.13 -22.83
C LYS A 64 -18.68 -7.20 -21.97
N GLN A 65 -17.34 -7.25 -21.91
CA GLN A 65 -16.63 -8.22 -21.08
C GLN A 65 -16.78 -7.92 -19.59
N LEU A 66 -16.72 -6.65 -19.21
CA LEU A 66 -16.94 -6.23 -17.81
C LEU A 66 -18.38 -6.52 -17.36
N GLN A 67 -19.39 -6.21 -18.19
CA GLN A 67 -20.79 -6.55 -17.88
C GLN A 67 -21.03 -8.05 -17.76
N ALA A 68 -20.39 -8.86 -18.61
CA ALA A 68 -20.47 -10.32 -18.50
C ALA A 68 -19.83 -10.84 -17.21
N THR A 69 -18.73 -10.21 -16.78
CA THR A 69 -18.04 -10.50 -15.52
C THR A 69 -18.93 -10.18 -14.32
N ASP A 70 -19.53 -8.99 -14.29
CA ASP A 70 -20.43 -8.55 -13.22
C ASP A 70 -21.64 -9.48 -13.10
N LEU A 71 -22.25 -9.85 -14.23
CA LEU A 71 -23.38 -10.78 -14.24
C LEU A 71 -22.97 -12.18 -13.73
N ALA A 72 -21.82 -12.69 -14.15
CA ALA A 72 -21.31 -13.98 -13.70
C ALA A 72 -21.00 -13.97 -12.20
N ALA A 73 -20.41 -12.89 -11.69
CA ALA A 73 -20.15 -12.68 -10.27
C ALA A 73 -21.46 -12.66 -9.46
N TRP A 74 -22.48 -11.95 -9.96
CA TRP A 74 -23.77 -11.87 -9.28
C TRP A 74 -24.50 -13.22 -9.23
N ILE A 75 -24.59 -13.93 -10.36
CA ILE A 75 -25.22 -15.25 -10.43
C ILE A 75 -24.51 -16.23 -9.48
N SER A 76 -23.18 -16.21 -9.48
CA SER A 76 -22.39 -17.11 -8.64
C SER A 76 -22.50 -16.78 -7.15
N GLY A 77 -22.47 -15.49 -6.80
CA GLY A 77 -22.66 -15.03 -5.42
C GLY A 77 -24.07 -15.34 -4.90
N PHE A 78 -25.09 -15.13 -5.74
CA PHE A 78 -26.47 -15.49 -5.40
C PHE A 78 -26.64 -17.00 -5.19
N ASP A 79 -26.11 -17.83 -6.08
CA ASP A 79 -26.15 -19.29 -5.95
C ASP A 79 -25.50 -19.76 -4.64
N GLU A 80 -24.37 -19.15 -4.26
CA GLU A 80 -23.68 -19.48 -3.02
C GLU A 80 -24.48 -19.08 -1.77
N VAL A 81 -25.00 -17.84 -1.74
CA VAL A 81 -25.88 -17.38 -0.64
C VAL A 81 -27.12 -18.25 -0.55
N ALA A 82 -27.75 -18.59 -1.68
CA ALA A 82 -28.96 -19.40 -1.71
C ALA A 82 -28.71 -20.81 -1.12
N LYS A 83 -27.59 -21.45 -1.41
CA LYS A 83 -27.23 -22.77 -0.84
C LYS A 83 -27.05 -22.74 0.68
N GLN A 84 -26.56 -21.62 1.21
CA GLN A 84 -26.31 -21.44 2.65
C GLN A 84 -27.53 -20.91 3.42
N THR A 85 -28.56 -20.47 2.70
CA THR A 85 -29.74 -19.84 3.30
C THR A 85 -30.83 -20.88 3.61
N PRO A 86 -31.41 -20.88 4.83
CA PRO A 86 -32.51 -21.77 5.18
C PRO A 86 -33.72 -21.62 4.25
N GLU A 87 -34.38 -22.73 3.92
CA GLU A 87 -35.46 -22.80 2.93
C GLU A 87 -36.64 -21.86 3.24
N TRP A 88 -36.96 -21.66 4.52
CA TRP A 88 -38.02 -20.74 4.96
C TRP A 88 -37.70 -19.26 4.66
N VAL A 89 -36.42 -18.89 4.64
CA VAL A 89 -35.97 -17.53 4.27
C VAL A 89 -36.07 -17.34 2.76
N LEU A 90 -35.72 -18.37 1.98
CA LEU A 90 -35.86 -18.35 0.53
C LEU A 90 -37.34 -18.23 0.11
N ASP A 91 -38.24 -18.94 0.81
CA ASP A 91 -39.68 -18.88 0.56
C ASP A 91 -40.26 -17.48 0.88
N MET A 92 -39.82 -16.88 1.98
CA MET A 92 -40.14 -15.49 2.36
C MET A 92 -39.64 -14.45 1.35
N LEU A 93 -38.44 -14.65 0.78
CA LEU A 93 -37.88 -13.75 -0.24
C LEU A 93 -38.56 -13.94 -1.60
N SER A 94 -38.92 -15.17 -1.96
CA SER A 94 -39.59 -15.48 -3.23
C SER A 94 -41.00 -14.86 -3.34
N SER A 95 -41.68 -14.74 -2.20
CA SER A 95 -43.02 -14.16 -2.09
C SER A 95 -43.02 -12.62 -2.07
N SER A 96 -41.86 -11.99 -1.85
CA SER A 96 -41.70 -10.52 -1.79
C SER A 96 -41.33 -9.90 -3.15
N GLY A 97 -41.18 -10.71 -4.20
CA GLY A 97 -40.69 -10.29 -5.52
C GLY A 97 -39.17 -10.19 -5.58
N ALA A 98 -38.57 -10.60 -6.70
CA ALA A 98 -37.12 -10.57 -6.86
C ALA A 98 -36.59 -9.12 -6.73
N PRO A 99 -35.57 -8.87 -5.89
CA PRO A 99 -34.93 -7.56 -5.85
C PRO A 99 -34.36 -7.26 -7.24
N ARG A 100 -34.50 -6.01 -7.69
CA ARG A 100 -33.84 -5.57 -8.92
C ARG A 100 -32.33 -5.78 -8.74
N PRO A 101 -31.60 -6.28 -9.76
CA PRO A 101 -30.15 -6.31 -9.70
C PRO A 101 -29.65 -4.89 -9.39
N PRO A 102 -28.62 -4.74 -8.54
CA PRO A 102 -27.98 -3.45 -8.37
C PRO A 102 -27.60 -2.92 -9.76
N GLY A 103 -27.75 -1.62 -9.97
CA GLY A 103 -27.24 -1.00 -11.19
C GLY A 103 -25.75 -1.31 -11.37
N PRO A 104 -25.20 -1.18 -12.59
CA PRO A 104 -23.75 -1.27 -12.77
C PRO A 104 -23.05 -0.42 -11.70
N PRO A 105 -21.93 -0.90 -11.13
CA PRO A 105 -21.20 -0.13 -10.12
C PRO A 105 -21.04 1.28 -10.68
N ARG A 106 -21.60 2.28 -9.97
CA ARG A 106 -21.38 3.67 -10.36
C ARG A 106 -19.87 3.83 -10.33
N LEU A 107 -19.26 4.05 -11.50
CA LEU A 107 -17.93 4.60 -11.58
C LEU A 107 -17.99 5.87 -10.75
N LEU A 108 -17.43 5.80 -9.54
CA LEU A 108 -17.19 6.96 -8.71
C LEU A 108 -16.10 7.74 -9.43
N ILE A 109 -16.48 8.49 -10.47
CA ILE A 109 -15.69 9.61 -10.94
C ILE A 109 -15.74 10.59 -9.76
N PRO A 110 -14.61 10.89 -9.10
CA PRO A 110 -14.61 11.86 -8.02
C PRO A 110 -15.24 13.16 -8.53
N GLY A 111 -16.41 13.54 -7.99
CA GLY A 111 -17.08 14.80 -8.30
C GLY A 111 -18.32 14.78 -9.21
N VAL A 112 -18.83 13.63 -9.68
CA VAL A 112 -20.09 13.59 -10.46
C VAL A 112 -21.11 12.65 -9.83
N GLY A 113 -22.13 13.21 -9.15
CA GLY A 113 -23.38 12.48 -8.91
C GLY A 113 -24.14 12.84 -7.65
N GLU A 114 -23.48 12.97 -6.52
CA GLU A 114 -24.10 13.36 -5.24
C GLU A 114 -23.06 14.16 -4.45
N PRO A 115 -23.41 15.29 -3.81
CA PRO A 115 -22.53 15.90 -2.83
C PRO A 115 -22.59 15.04 -1.57
N GLU A 116 -21.98 13.86 -1.60
CA GLU A 116 -21.35 13.38 -0.38
C GLU A 116 -20.35 14.47 -0.02
N GLU A 117 -20.51 15.08 1.15
CA GLU A 117 -19.44 15.92 1.70
C GLU A 117 -18.14 15.17 1.46
N PRO A 118 -17.13 15.79 0.81
CA PRO A 118 -15.92 15.06 0.45
C PRO A 118 -15.39 14.46 1.74
N ILE A 119 -15.54 13.14 1.89
CA ILE A 119 -14.99 12.42 3.03
C ILE A 119 -13.50 12.63 2.84
N LEU A 120 -12.93 13.53 3.65
CA LEU A 120 -11.52 13.84 3.61
C LEU A 120 -10.79 12.57 4.03
N ARG A 121 -10.44 11.77 3.04
CA ARG A 121 -9.68 10.54 3.19
C ARG A 121 -8.21 10.92 3.15
N PHE A 122 -7.48 10.46 4.14
CA PHE A 122 -6.03 10.52 4.14
C PHE A 122 -5.54 9.08 3.97
N PRO A 123 -5.26 8.62 2.75
CA PRO A 123 -4.92 7.21 2.49
C PRO A 123 -3.79 6.69 3.38
N LEU A 124 -2.80 7.53 3.68
CA LEU A 124 -1.70 7.19 4.57
C LEU A 124 -2.18 6.91 6.00
N ILE A 125 -3.06 7.76 6.54
CA ILE A 125 -3.64 7.59 7.88
C ILE A 125 -4.51 6.33 7.91
N ASP A 126 -5.35 6.15 6.88
CA ASP A 126 -6.21 4.98 6.75
C ASP A 126 -5.39 3.69 6.72
N LYS A 127 -4.29 3.65 5.95
CA LYS A 127 -3.39 2.49 5.89
C LYS A 127 -2.58 2.29 7.16
N ALA A 128 -2.16 3.36 7.84
CA ALA A 128 -1.49 3.27 9.14
C ALA A 128 -2.41 2.65 10.21
N VAL A 129 -3.66 3.12 10.27
CA VAL A 129 -4.72 2.59 11.15
C VAL A 129 -5.06 1.14 10.81
N GLU A 130 -5.22 0.82 9.53
CA GLU A 130 -5.50 -0.53 9.05
C GLU A 130 -4.37 -1.50 9.44
N SER A 131 -3.11 -1.11 9.21
CA SER A 131 -1.95 -1.94 9.57
C SER A 131 -1.89 -2.16 11.08
N LEU A 132 -2.01 -1.10 11.88
CA LEU A 132 -1.91 -1.19 13.33
C LEU A 132 -3.03 -2.06 13.93
N SER A 133 -4.28 -1.84 13.51
CA SER A 133 -5.45 -2.56 14.02
C SER A 133 -5.45 -4.07 13.68
N LYS A 134 -4.85 -4.46 12.56
CA LYS A 134 -4.73 -5.88 12.14
C LYS A 134 -3.67 -6.66 12.92
N LYS A 135 -2.76 -6.00 13.64
CA LYS A 135 -1.70 -6.69 14.38
C LYS A 135 -2.28 -7.48 15.56
N GLY A 136 -1.94 -8.76 15.65
CA GLY A 136 -2.34 -9.64 16.74
C GLY A 136 -1.70 -9.23 18.07
N ILE A 137 -2.43 -9.30 19.16
CA ILE A 137 -1.93 -8.91 20.48
C ILE A 137 -1.05 -10.03 21.04
N LEU A 138 0.19 -9.72 21.42
CA LEU A 138 1.08 -10.64 22.13
C LEU A 138 1.70 -9.96 23.35
N THR A 139 1.76 -10.70 24.46
CA THR A 139 2.58 -10.33 25.61
C THR A 139 4.06 -10.36 25.23
N ARG A 140 4.90 -9.72 26.05
CA ARG A 140 6.33 -9.69 25.77
C ARG A 140 6.95 -11.10 25.71
N GLU A 141 6.54 -11.97 26.63
CA GLU A 141 7.02 -13.36 26.68
C GLU A 141 6.62 -14.14 25.41
N GLN A 142 5.36 -14.03 24.98
CA GLN A 142 4.90 -14.67 23.74
C GLN A 142 5.65 -14.12 22.52
N PHE A 143 5.84 -12.80 22.45
CA PHE A 143 6.55 -12.14 21.35
C PHE A 143 8.00 -12.64 21.22
N ASP A 144 8.68 -12.87 22.34
CA ASP A 144 10.05 -13.36 22.35
C ASP A 144 10.15 -14.83 21.87
N GLN A 145 9.08 -15.61 21.95
CA GLN A 145 9.02 -17.03 21.56
C GLN A 145 8.57 -17.29 20.12
N VAL A 146 8.00 -16.29 19.43
CA VAL A 146 7.51 -16.46 18.05
C VAL A 146 8.56 -16.13 16.99
N SER A 147 8.38 -16.66 15.78
CA SER A 147 9.24 -16.37 14.62
C SER A 147 9.21 -14.89 14.21
N ASP A 148 10.24 -14.41 13.52
CA ASP A 148 10.29 -13.02 13.04
C ASP A 148 9.11 -12.67 12.12
N ALA A 149 8.66 -13.61 11.28
CA ALA A 149 7.47 -13.42 10.44
C ALA A 149 6.18 -13.23 11.26
N ALA A 150 6.09 -13.86 12.43
CA ALA A 150 4.97 -13.68 13.35
C ALA A 150 5.11 -12.36 14.15
N ARG A 151 6.34 -11.99 14.55
CA ARG A 151 6.64 -10.71 15.20
C ARG A 151 6.20 -9.51 14.35
N LEU A 152 6.40 -9.58 13.02
CA LEU A 152 5.95 -8.52 12.09
C LEU A 152 4.44 -8.28 12.10
N ARG A 153 3.65 -9.32 12.38
CA ARG A 153 2.17 -9.28 12.43
C ARG A 153 1.62 -9.12 13.84
N ALA A 154 2.49 -8.93 14.84
CA ALA A 154 2.10 -8.80 16.23
C ALA A 154 2.27 -7.35 16.73
N PHE A 155 1.42 -6.96 17.67
CA PHE A 155 1.53 -5.75 18.46
C PHE A 155 1.90 -6.15 19.89
N THR A 156 2.95 -5.53 20.41
CA THR A 156 3.44 -5.78 21.76
C THR A 156 3.98 -4.49 22.37
N VAL A 157 3.98 -4.43 23.69
CA VAL A 157 4.56 -3.36 24.48
C VAL A 157 5.54 -3.97 25.46
N SER A 158 6.71 -3.34 25.63
CA SER A 158 7.72 -3.82 26.58
C SER A 158 7.19 -3.79 28.01
N GLY A 159 7.55 -4.80 28.82
CA GLY A 159 7.17 -4.94 30.23
C GLY A 159 6.04 -5.94 30.48
N GLU A 160 5.69 -6.12 31.76
CA GLU A 160 4.64 -7.04 32.21
C GLU A 160 3.27 -6.33 32.11
N LEU A 161 2.57 -6.55 31.00
CA LEU A 161 1.21 -6.09 30.76
C LEU A 161 0.35 -7.26 30.32
N THR A 162 -0.93 -7.24 30.70
CA THR A 162 -1.92 -8.22 30.24
C THR A 162 -2.24 -8.00 28.75
N GLU A 163 -2.74 -9.04 28.09
CA GLU A 163 -3.20 -8.91 26.70
C GLU A 163 -4.27 -7.83 26.54
N ASP A 164 -5.21 -7.72 27.49
CA ASP A 164 -6.25 -6.67 27.49
C ASP A 164 -5.64 -5.25 27.58
N ALA A 165 -4.63 -5.05 28.42
CA ALA A 165 -3.94 -3.76 28.51
C ALA A 165 -3.21 -3.43 27.20
N ILE A 166 -2.54 -4.40 26.59
CA ILE A 166 -1.85 -4.22 25.31
C ILE A 166 -2.86 -3.93 24.19
N ALA A 167 -4.00 -4.62 24.16
CA ALA A 167 -5.08 -4.38 23.22
C ALA A 167 -5.63 -2.95 23.36
N GLY A 168 -5.91 -2.52 24.60
CA GLY A 168 -6.37 -1.17 24.87
C GLY A 168 -5.37 -0.09 24.41
N ILE A 169 -4.06 -0.31 24.61
CA ILE A 169 -3.03 0.62 24.11
C ILE A 169 -3.09 0.73 22.58
N ARG A 170 -3.19 -0.41 21.87
CA ARG A 170 -3.30 -0.43 20.40
C ARG A 170 -4.53 0.34 19.93
N ASP A 171 -5.65 0.19 20.62
CA ASP A 171 -6.92 0.80 20.25
C ASP A 171 -6.86 2.33 20.48
N VAL A 172 -6.32 2.78 21.62
CA VAL A 172 -6.06 4.21 21.90
C VAL A 172 -5.10 4.82 20.87
N LEU A 173 -4.04 4.09 20.48
CA LEU A 173 -3.13 4.54 19.41
C LEU A 173 -3.86 4.67 18.08
N THR A 174 -4.71 3.71 17.73
CA THR A 174 -5.47 3.70 16.48
C THR A 174 -6.44 4.87 16.41
N GLU A 175 -7.15 5.14 17.51
CA GLU A 175 -8.03 6.30 17.66
C GLU A 175 -7.24 7.61 17.54
N THR A 176 -6.09 7.70 18.22
CA THR A 176 -5.22 8.89 18.18
C THR A 176 -4.69 9.17 16.77
N ILE A 177 -4.27 8.14 16.02
CA ILE A 177 -3.79 8.31 14.65
C ILE A 177 -4.92 8.79 13.73
N ARG A 178 -6.14 8.26 13.92
CA ARG A 178 -7.32 8.61 13.12
C ARG A 178 -7.73 10.08 13.29
N GLU A 179 -7.68 10.59 14.51
CA GLU A 179 -8.09 11.97 14.84
C GLU A 179 -6.99 13.02 14.65
N GLY A 180 -5.74 12.57 14.50
CA GLY A 180 -4.57 13.44 14.41
C GLY A 180 -3.57 13.10 15.50
N ALA A 181 -2.44 12.51 15.08
CA ALA A 181 -1.45 11.99 16.00
C ALA A 181 -0.77 13.10 16.82
N SER A 182 -1.02 13.14 18.14
CA SER A 182 -0.22 13.92 19.08
C SER A 182 0.06 13.14 20.37
N LEU A 183 1.20 13.41 21.01
CA LEU A 183 1.54 12.77 22.29
C LEU A 183 0.59 13.18 23.41
N GLY A 184 0.14 14.44 23.41
CA GLY A 184 -0.80 14.96 24.40
C GLY A 184 -2.16 14.25 24.31
N SER A 185 -2.75 14.21 23.11
CA SER A 185 -4.02 13.52 22.90
C SER A 185 -3.94 12.02 23.19
N PHE A 186 -2.81 11.37 22.89
CA PHE A 186 -2.58 9.98 23.28
C PHE A 186 -2.56 9.80 24.80
N ALA A 187 -1.82 10.64 25.53
CA ALA A 187 -1.73 10.57 26.98
C ALA A 187 -3.10 10.80 27.64
N ASP A 188 -3.85 11.81 27.19
CA ASP A 188 -5.18 12.12 27.71
C ASP A 188 -6.15 10.95 27.49
N LYS A 189 -6.18 10.34 26.30
CA LYS A 189 -7.03 9.19 25.99
C LYS A 189 -6.58 7.94 26.74
N PHE A 190 -5.27 7.72 26.87
CA PHE A 190 -4.72 6.61 27.65
C PHE A 190 -5.17 6.71 29.11
N GLU A 191 -5.06 7.88 29.74
CA GLU A 191 -5.51 8.09 31.12
C GLU A 191 -7.02 7.89 31.28
N GLN A 192 -7.83 8.30 30.29
CA GLN A 192 -9.30 8.15 30.34
C GLN A 192 -9.79 6.71 30.09
N GLN A 193 -9.11 5.95 29.23
CA GLN A 193 -9.59 4.63 28.80
C GLN A 193 -8.89 3.47 29.51
N LEU A 194 -7.71 3.70 30.09
CA LEU A 194 -6.88 2.68 30.74
C LEU A 194 -6.49 3.11 32.16
N GLU A 195 -7.47 3.54 32.96
CA GLU A 195 -7.29 4.02 34.33
C GLU A 195 -6.54 3.03 35.24
N ASP A 196 -6.72 1.72 35.01
CA ASP A 196 -6.07 0.65 35.79
C ASP A 196 -4.61 0.40 35.38
N VAL A 197 -4.13 1.01 34.28
CA VAL A 197 -2.78 0.80 33.75
C VAL A 197 -1.91 2.03 34.02
N VAL A 198 -1.04 1.94 35.02
CA VAL A 198 -0.14 3.05 35.37
C VAL A 198 1.22 2.90 34.67
N LEU A 199 1.55 3.86 33.81
CA LEU A 199 2.84 3.93 33.11
C LEU A 199 3.55 5.26 33.38
N PRO A 200 4.88 5.26 33.60
CA PRO A 200 5.61 6.51 33.77
C PRO A 200 5.62 7.31 32.44
N PRO A 201 5.66 8.66 32.48
CA PRO A 201 5.56 9.50 31.28
C PRO A 201 6.54 9.15 30.16
N GLY A 202 7.79 8.83 30.50
CA GLY A 202 8.80 8.43 29.50
C GLY A 202 8.47 7.10 28.79
N ARG A 203 7.78 6.18 29.46
CA ARG A 203 7.31 4.92 28.86
C ARG A 203 6.12 5.16 27.94
N LEU A 204 5.18 6.03 28.35
CA LEU A 204 4.07 6.45 27.48
C LEU A 204 4.58 7.10 26.19
N GLU A 205 5.54 8.03 26.31
CA GLU A 205 6.16 8.66 25.14
C GLU A 205 6.83 7.62 24.23
N THR A 206 7.56 6.67 24.81
CA THR A 206 8.24 5.62 24.03
C THR A 206 7.24 4.75 23.27
N ILE A 207 6.16 4.33 23.93
CA ILE A 207 5.08 3.54 23.32
C ILE A 207 4.46 4.33 22.17
N TYR A 208 4.07 5.58 22.42
CA TYR A 208 3.47 6.44 21.41
C TYR A 208 4.39 6.61 20.20
N ARG A 209 5.62 7.08 20.40
CA ARG A 209 6.54 7.41 19.31
C ARG A 209 6.90 6.19 18.48
N THR A 210 7.20 5.06 19.14
CA THR A 210 7.60 3.83 18.45
C THR A 210 6.47 3.30 17.58
N ASN A 211 5.26 3.22 18.13
CA ASN A 211 4.14 2.61 17.42
C ASN A 211 3.56 3.52 16.34
N VAL A 212 3.49 4.84 16.57
CA VAL A 212 3.04 5.80 15.56
C VAL A 212 4.01 5.84 14.37
N GLN A 213 5.33 5.86 14.62
CA GLN A 213 6.31 5.82 13.53
C GLN A 213 6.24 4.51 12.73
N ALA A 214 6.09 3.37 13.41
CA ALA A 214 5.92 2.08 12.75
C ALA A 214 4.62 2.01 11.95
N ALA A 215 3.52 2.54 12.47
CA ALA A 215 2.23 2.57 11.78
C ALA A 215 2.29 3.44 10.51
N TYR A 216 2.88 4.63 10.58
CA TYR A 216 3.06 5.48 9.39
C TYR A 216 4.01 4.87 8.37
N ARG A 217 5.08 4.20 8.80
CA ARG A 217 5.92 3.40 7.88
C ARG A 217 5.06 2.33 7.20
N ASP A 218 4.38 1.47 7.96
CA ASP A 218 3.60 0.37 7.40
C ASP A 218 2.49 0.88 6.46
N GLY A 219 1.88 2.02 6.80
CA GLY A 219 0.90 2.69 5.95
C GLY A 219 1.51 3.23 4.65
N PHE A 220 2.69 3.84 4.72
CA PHE A 220 3.44 4.28 3.55
C PHE A 220 3.85 3.10 2.67
N GLU A 221 4.33 2.00 3.25
CA GLU A 221 4.68 0.79 2.51
C GLU A 221 3.48 0.19 1.78
N ALA A 222 2.32 0.15 2.42
CA ALA A 222 1.10 -0.36 1.81
C ALA A 222 0.68 0.46 0.59
N LEU A 223 0.90 1.78 0.61
CA LEU A 223 0.64 2.65 -0.54
C LEU A 223 1.74 2.52 -1.61
N ALA A 224 3.00 2.51 -1.19
CA ALA A 224 4.14 2.47 -2.08
C ALA A 224 4.31 1.12 -2.81
N SER A 225 3.77 0.04 -2.24
CA SER A 225 3.79 -1.31 -2.85
C SER A 225 2.57 -1.59 -3.74
N ASP A 226 1.64 -0.64 -3.86
CA ASP A 226 0.57 -0.74 -4.86
C ASP A 226 1.21 -0.78 -6.26
N PRO A 227 0.83 -1.71 -7.16
CA PRO A 227 1.48 -1.85 -8.46
C PRO A 227 1.47 -0.56 -9.29
N ILE A 228 0.37 0.20 -9.27
CA ILE A 228 0.26 1.45 -10.02
C ILE A 228 1.22 2.49 -9.44
N VAL A 229 1.31 2.57 -8.11
CA VAL A 229 2.22 3.49 -7.43
C VAL A 229 3.68 3.09 -7.68
N SER A 230 4.00 1.81 -7.54
CA SER A 230 5.37 1.30 -7.74
C SER A 230 5.86 1.52 -9.17
N ASP A 231 4.98 1.38 -10.17
CA ASP A 231 5.32 1.62 -11.58
C ASP A 231 5.57 3.10 -11.88
N VAL A 232 4.77 4.00 -11.29
CA VAL A 232 4.92 5.46 -11.48
C VAL A 232 6.11 6.03 -10.69
N PHE A 233 6.43 5.43 -9.54
CA PHE A 233 7.47 5.91 -8.63
C PHE A 233 8.58 4.88 -8.39
N PRO A 234 9.43 4.59 -9.40
CA PRO A 234 10.47 3.56 -9.30
C PRO A 234 11.66 3.97 -8.42
N TYR A 235 11.70 5.21 -7.92
CA TYR A 235 12.74 5.72 -7.03
C TYR A 235 12.17 6.15 -5.68
N GLN A 236 13.01 6.10 -4.66
CA GLN A 236 12.69 6.56 -3.31
C GLN A 236 13.84 7.40 -2.75
N GLU A 237 13.49 8.57 -2.24
CA GLU A 237 14.39 9.51 -1.59
C GLU A 237 14.43 9.24 -0.09
N TYR A 238 15.62 9.18 0.48
CA TYR A 238 15.84 9.11 1.92
C TYR A 238 16.01 10.52 2.51
N HIS A 239 15.31 10.81 3.61
CA HIS A 239 15.44 12.08 4.32
C HIS A 239 15.81 11.84 5.79
N ALA A 240 17.01 12.28 6.17
CA ALA A 240 17.39 12.33 7.56
C ALA A 240 16.69 13.50 8.27
N ILE A 241 16.49 13.37 9.58
CA ILE A 241 16.08 14.53 10.37
C ILE A 241 17.33 15.38 10.65
N HIS A 242 17.28 16.67 10.36
CA HIS A 242 18.43 17.58 10.54
C HIS A 242 18.37 18.30 11.90
N ASP A 243 18.31 17.54 12.99
CA ASP A 243 18.32 18.08 14.34
C ASP A 243 19.58 17.67 15.12
N GLY A 244 19.81 18.30 16.29
CA GLY A 244 21.00 18.01 17.10
C GLY A 244 21.07 16.60 17.71
N ARG A 245 20.07 15.73 17.47
CA ARG A 245 20.01 14.36 18.01
C ARG A 245 20.15 13.30 16.91
N VAL A 246 20.18 13.69 15.64
CA VAL A 246 20.38 12.75 14.54
C VAL A 246 21.78 12.14 14.63
N ARG A 247 21.86 10.84 14.37
CA ARG A 247 23.14 10.12 14.33
C ARG A 247 23.80 10.29 12.96
N ALA A 248 25.12 10.19 12.93
CA ALA A 248 25.91 10.42 11.71
C ALA A 248 25.55 9.42 10.59
N GLU A 249 25.24 8.18 10.95
CA GLU A 249 24.85 7.12 10.01
C GLU A 249 23.55 7.47 9.27
N HIS A 250 22.57 8.06 9.97
CA HIS A 250 21.32 8.50 9.35
C HIS A 250 21.53 9.63 8.35
N LEU A 251 22.36 10.62 8.68
CA LEU A 251 22.74 11.68 7.74
C LEU A 251 23.53 11.12 6.56
N LYS A 252 24.37 10.10 6.78
CA LYS A 252 25.23 9.56 5.74
C LYS A 252 24.43 8.94 4.59
N LEU A 253 23.27 8.33 4.87
CA LEU A 253 22.36 7.82 3.86
C LEU A 253 21.85 8.89 2.88
N GLU A 254 21.95 10.18 3.18
CA GLU A 254 21.63 11.23 2.21
C GLU A 254 22.71 11.42 1.13
N THR A 255 23.84 10.73 1.24
CA THR A 255 24.97 10.84 0.29
C THR A 255 25.42 9.50 -0.28
N LEU A 256 24.78 8.41 0.14
CA LEU A 256 25.15 7.04 -0.25
C LEU A 256 24.23 6.45 -1.33
N GLY A 257 23.22 7.19 -1.76
CA GLY A 257 22.36 6.83 -2.89
C GLY A 257 23.10 6.91 -4.22
N LEU A 258 22.31 6.75 -5.28
CA LEU A 258 22.79 6.75 -6.66
C LEU A 258 23.50 8.05 -6.97
N ASN A 259 24.68 7.96 -7.59
CA ASN A 259 25.49 9.11 -7.97
C ASN A 259 25.78 10.10 -6.82
N GLY A 260 25.86 9.61 -5.57
CA GLY A 260 26.14 10.43 -4.40
C GLY A 260 24.95 11.27 -3.90
N THR A 261 23.74 10.95 -4.36
CA THR A 261 22.48 11.58 -3.92
C THR A 261 21.90 10.86 -2.70
N ASN A 262 20.75 11.33 -2.21
CA ASN A 262 19.90 10.64 -1.25
C ASN A 262 18.81 9.78 -1.93
N VAL A 263 18.92 9.57 -3.24
CA VAL A 263 17.95 8.81 -4.04
C VAL A 263 18.45 7.39 -4.24
N TYR A 264 17.56 6.43 -4.02
CA TYR A 264 17.79 5.02 -4.23
C TYR A 264 16.69 4.48 -5.14
N ARG A 265 16.95 3.38 -5.83
CA ARG A 265 15.85 2.67 -6.49
C ARG A 265 14.88 2.14 -5.44
N ARG A 266 13.59 2.09 -5.77
CA ARG A 266 12.54 1.65 -4.85
C ARG A 266 12.64 0.17 -4.50
N ASP A 267 13.18 -0.61 -5.43
CA ASP A 267 13.44 -2.06 -5.35
C ASP A 267 14.82 -2.39 -4.76
N ASP A 268 15.60 -1.40 -4.32
CA ASP A 268 16.93 -1.65 -3.74
C ASP A 268 16.83 -2.47 -2.45
N PRO A 269 17.57 -3.60 -2.33
CA PRO A 269 17.60 -4.43 -1.11
C PRO A 269 18.03 -3.67 0.16
N MET A 270 18.66 -2.50 0.03
CA MET A 270 18.97 -1.66 1.19
C MET A 270 17.72 -1.38 2.03
N TRP A 271 16.55 -1.29 1.40
CA TRP A 271 15.31 -0.95 2.10
C TRP A 271 14.85 -2.03 3.07
N ASP A 272 15.30 -3.28 2.93
CA ASP A 272 15.09 -4.32 3.94
C ASP A 272 15.79 -4.01 5.27
N TYR A 273 16.78 -3.13 5.25
CA TYR A 273 17.64 -2.81 6.39
C TYR A 273 17.48 -1.35 6.85
N PHE A 274 17.36 -0.40 5.92
CA PHE A 274 17.36 1.03 6.24
C PHE A 274 16.05 1.76 5.92
N THR A 275 14.92 1.05 5.82
CA THR A 275 13.60 1.70 5.76
C THR A 275 13.29 2.32 7.13
N PRO A 276 13.07 3.65 7.23
CA PRO A 276 12.73 4.28 8.49
C PRO A 276 11.41 3.76 9.10
N PRO A 277 11.32 3.61 10.43
CA PRO A 277 12.42 3.67 11.39
C PRO A 277 13.28 2.39 11.35
N TRP A 278 14.61 2.55 11.22
CA TRP A 278 15.59 1.45 11.23
C TRP A 278 16.58 1.52 12.42
N ASP A 279 16.33 2.40 13.37
CA ASP A 279 17.05 2.50 14.64
C ASP A 279 16.07 3.09 15.68
N PHE A 280 16.34 2.86 16.98
CA PHE A 280 15.55 3.43 18.07
C PHE A 280 15.43 4.96 17.91
N ASN A 281 14.26 5.52 18.16
CA ASN A 281 14.00 6.97 18.03
C ASN A 281 14.35 7.58 16.65
N CYS A 282 14.47 6.76 15.59
CA CYS A 282 14.62 7.25 14.22
C CYS A 282 13.42 8.13 13.85
N ARG A 283 13.67 9.28 13.23
CA ARG A 283 12.64 10.22 12.74
C ARG A 283 12.85 10.57 11.27
N CYS A 284 13.62 9.74 10.59
CA CYS A 284 13.88 9.87 9.16
C CYS A 284 12.60 9.51 8.40
N GLY A 285 12.48 10.06 7.20
CA GLY A 285 11.36 9.82 6.30
C GLY A 285 11.85 9.37 4.94
N VAL A 286 10.89 9.02 4.09
CA VAL A 286 11.12 8.66 2.70
C VAL A 286 10.07 9.32 1.81
N ASN A 287 10.45 9.64 0.58
CA ASN A 287 9.54 10.19 -0.43
C ASN A 287 9.65 9.38 -1.72
N LEU A 288 8.52 9.11 -2.36
CA LEU A 288 8.47 8.46 -3.67
C LEU A 288 8.81 9.45 -4.78
N LEU A 289 9.61 9.02 -5.74
CA LEU A 289 10.06 9.84 -6.87
C LEU A 289 9.75 9.15 -8.20
N THR A 290 9.24 9.94 -9.14
CA THR A 290 9.16 9.55 -10.56
C THR A 290 10.55 9.54 -11.18
N VAL A 291 10.66 8.99 -12.40
CA VAL A 291 11.92 8.99 -13.17
C VAL A 291 12.40 10.43 -13.41
N GLU A 292 11.51 11.35 -13.77
CA GLU A 292 11.81 12.78 -14.01
C GLU A 292 12.34 13.47 -12.75
N ALA A 293 11.71 13.18 -11.61
CA ALA A 293 12.10 13.77 -10.33
C ALA A 293 13.46 13.24 -9.85
N ALA A 294 13.77 11.96 -10.10
CA ALA A 294 15.08 11.38 -9.82
C ALA A 294 16.17 11.93 -10.76
N ALA A 295 15.88 12.03 -12.06
CA ALA A 295 16.78 12.60 -13.06
C ALA A 295 17.15 14.06 -12.73
N SER A 296 16.16 14.86 -12.30
CA SER A 296 16.33 16.25 -11.87
C SER A 296 17.21 16.38 -10.62
N ARG A 297 17.24 15.35 -9.76
CA ARG A 297 18.15 15.26 -8.60
C ARG A 297 19.56 14.77 -8.95
N GLY A 298 19.84 14.50 -10.23
CA GLY A 298 21.17 14.12 -10.71
C GLY A 298 21.42 12.62 -10.82
N VAL A 299 20.40 11.77 -10.65
CA VAL A 299 20.49 10.33 -10.86
C VAL A 299 20.69 10.05 -12.36
N GLN A 300 21.80 9.41 -12.71
CA GLN A 300 22.20 9.22 -14.10
C GLN A 300 21.40 8.11 -14.79
N GLU A 301 21.12 7.00 -14.09
CA GLU A 301 20.27 5.94 -14.66
C GLU A 301 18.85 6.43 -14.95
N ALA A 302 18.31 7.35 -14.14
CA ALA A 302 17.01 7.97 -14.39
C ALA A 302 17.03 8.85 -15.64
N LYS A 303 18.11 9.61 -15.89
CA LYS A 303 18.27 10.38 -17.13
C LYS A 303 18.32 9.50 -18.35
N GLN A 304 19.07 8.41 -18.27
CA GLN A 304 19.17 7.43 -19.35
C GLN A 304 17.80 6.78 -19.64
N TRP A 305 17.04 6.44 -18.59
CA TRP A 305 15.69 5.91 -18.74
C TRP A 305 14.76 6.89 -19.46
N LEU A 306 14.80 8.20 -19.15
CA LEU A 306 14.00 9.19 -19.88
C LEU A 306 14.39 9.29 -21.37
N GLU A 307 15.67 9.11 -21.70
CA GLU A 307 16.16 9.16 -23.08
C GLU A 307 15.82 7.89 -23.87
N SER A 308 15.91 6.72 -23.25
CA SER A 308 15.67 5.43 -23.89
C SER A 308 14.21 4.99 -23.89
N GLY A 309 13.40 5.47 -22.93
CA GLY A 309 12.07 4.94 -22.62
C GLY A 309 12.09 3.61 -21.86
N GLU A 310 13.26 3.04 -21.60
CA GLU A 310 13.43 1.73 -20.97
C GLU A 310 14.23 1.81 -19.66
N PRO A 311 13.85 1.06 -18.61
CA PRO A 311 14.62 1.01 -17.38
C PRO A 311 16.02 0.43 -17.62
N PRO A 312 17.01 0.79 -16.78
CA PRO A 312 18.36 0.27 -16.91
C PRO A 312 18.40 -1.25 -16.77
N SER A 313 19.09 -1.93 -17.70
CA SER A 313 19.22 -3.39 -17.71
C SER A 313 20.03 -3.94 -16.53
N GLU A 314 20.96 -3.14 -16.00
CA GLU A 314 21.81 -3.46 -14.86
C GLU A 314 21.68 -2.36 -13.79
N PRO A 315 20.70 -2.46 -12.87
CA PRO A 315 20.53 -1.49 -11.81
C PRO A 315 21.70 -1.50 -10.81
N GLU A 316 22.08 -0.32 -10.32
CA GLU A 316 23.13 -0.17 -9.32
C GLU A 316 22.59 -0.31 -7.90
N TRP A 317 22.81 -1.46 -7.27
CA TRP A 317 22.39 -1.70 -5.89
C TRP A 317 23.30 -1.01 -4.86
N ARG A 318 22.69 -0.25 -3.95
CA ARG A 318 23.40 0.60 -2.99
C ARG A 318 23.69 -0.09 -1.67
N LEU A 319 23.02 -1.19 -1.32
CA LEU A 319 23.25 -1.91 -0.05
C LEU A 319 24.73 -2.21 0.23
N ALA A 320 25.48 -2.71 -0.76
CA ALA A 320 26.90 -3.05 -0.59
C ALA A 320 27.81 -1.82 -0.36
N HIS A 321 27.33 -0.62 -0.66
CA HIS A 321 28.07 0.63 -0.53
C HIS A 321 27.85 1.32 0.83
N ILE A 322 26.96 0.79 1.67
CA ILE A 322 26.66 1.34 2.99
C ILE A 322 27.63 0.72 4.02
N PRO A 323 28.53 1.51 4.64
CA PRO A 323 29.64 0.99 5.45
C PRO A 323 29.26 0.65 6.90
N PHE A 324 27.96 0.60 7.21
CA PHE A 324 27.43 0.34 8.54
C PHE A 324 26.19 -0.56 8.46
N ARG A 325 25.79 -1.13 9.59
CA ARG A 325 24.62 -2.00 9.72
C ARG A 325 23.62 -1.40 10.71
N PRO A 326 22.31 -1.65 10.53
CA PRO A 326 21.32 -1.32 11.56
C PRO A 326 21.62 -2.05 12.88
N PRO A 327 21.12 -1.54 14.01
CA PRO A 327 21.15 -2.29 15.27
C PRO A 327 20.42 -3.62 15.16
N GLU A 328 20.79 -4.58 16.00
CA GLU A 328 20.13 -5.89 16.06
C GLU A 328 18.62 -5.73 16.28
N GLY A 329 17.82 -6.49 15.52
CA GLY A 329 16.36 -6.44 15.57
C GLY A 329 15.69 -5.37 14.70
N PHE A 330 16.45 -4.48 14.04
CA PHE A 330 15.92 -3.51 13.08
C PHE A 330 16.09 -4.01 11.64
N THR A 331 15.14 -4.82 11.19
CA THR A 331 14.97 -5.16 9.77
C THR A 331 13.51 -4.89 9.40
N SER A 332 13.27 -4.33 8.21
CA SER A 332 11.92 -3.96 7.77
C SER A 332 11.17 -5.14 7.14
N GLY A 333 11.88 -6.17 6.68
CA GLY A 333 11.29 -7.40 6.14
C GLY A 333 10.42 -7.20 4.91
N ARG A 334 10.66 -6.15 4.09
CA ARG A 334 9.93 -5.91 2.82
C ARG A 334 10.01 -7.16 1.91
N THR A 335 11.08 -7.94 1.99
CA THR A 335 11.26 -9.23 1.30
C THR A 335 11.08 -10.47 2.18
N SER A 336 9.97 -10.62 2.92
CA SER A 336 9.63 -11.93 3.54
C SER A 336 9.08 -12.98 2.54
N GLY A 337 9.63 -13.01 1.33
CA GLY A 337 9.16 -13.86 0.23
C GLY A 337 10.20 -14.32 -0.79
N LEU A 338 11.43 -13.78 -0.80
CA LEU A 338 12.47 -14.21 -1.74
C LEU A 338 13.85 -14.28 -1.06
N VAL A 339 14.46 -15.47 -1.21
CA VAL A 339 15.84 -15.85 -0.91
C VAL A 339 16.15 -16.19 0.56
N SER A 340 15.74 -17.39 0.94
CA SER A 340 16.62 -18.28 1.69
C SER A 340 17.89 -18.51 0.85
N GLY A 341 19.03 -18.09 1.39
CA GLY A 341 20.34 -18.51 0.92
C GLY A 341 21.18 -17.43 0.26
N VAL A 342 21.96 -16.70 1.06
CA VAL A 342 23.42 -16.61 0.88
C VAL A 342 24.04 -16.56 2.28
N VAL A 343 25.10 -17.37 2.43
CA VAL A 343 25.88 -17.71 3.63
C VAL A 343 26.55 -16.51 4.29
#